data_AF-A0A847JY26-F1
#
_entry.id   AF-A0A847JY26-F1
#
_cell.length_a   1.000
_cell.length_b   1.000
_cell.length_c   1.000
_cell.angle_alpha   90.00
_cell.angle_beta   90.00
_cell.angle_gamma   90.00
#
_symmetry.space_group_name_H-M   'P 1'
#
loop_
_entity.id
_entity.type
_entity.pdbx_description
1 polymer ?
#
loop_
_entity_poly.entity_id
_entity_poly.type
_entity_poly.pdbx_seq_one_letter_code
_entity_poly.pdbx_strand_id
1 'polypeptide(L)'
;MHCLSSIRTKWRWITVVGGALAVLGAAWWFTHRGLASESAYYAFEQAVEQHDASAIYAMVLDVEKAKHGITLQHVERALDRIYYTRAPRVRRCGFLIARGEVADRWHRYYPLWCDAATGKKLRSRHPSGTLFTGVDFFRMRSGEWRLSYTQWVGAYVMSNVIGPELKALGPSAAAADREAILKQRSSLLDEFGAAWQDPDIRTPPMTRKAGRMVLLAAPGEPVIRP
;
A
#
# COMPACT_ATOMS: atom_id res chain seq x y z
N MET A 1 -25.01 17.29 -60.08
CA MET A 1 -23.80 17.36 -59.23
C MET A 1 -24.13 17.07 -57.75
N HIS A 2 -24.49 15.83 -57.38
CA HIS A 2 -24.86 15.49 -55.98
C HIS A 2 -24.08 14.32 -55.36
N CYS A 3 -23.15 13.69 -56.08
CA CYS A 3 -22.54 12.44 -55.63
C CYS A 3 -21.26 12.59 -54.78
N LEU A 4 -20.60 13.76 -54.83
CA LEU A 4 -19.30 13.98 -54.16
C LEU A 4 -19.42 14.52 -52.72
N SER A 5 -20.54 15.14 -52.33
CA SER A 5 -20.73 15.64 -50.96
C SER A 5 -21.00 14.50 -49.97
N SER A 6 -21.69 13.44 -50.40
CA SER A 6 -22.03 12.27 -49.57
C SER A 6 -20.79 11.51 -49.08
N ILE A 7 -19.76 11.38 -49.92
CA ILE A 7 -18.55 10.61 -49.62
C ILE A 7 -17.67 11.34 -48.59
N ARG A 8 -17.45 12.65 -48.76
CA ARG A 8 -16.67 13.44 -47.78
C ARG A 8 -17.30 13.46 -46.39
N THR A 9 -18.63 13.48 -46.32
CA THR A 9 -19.35 13.45 -45.04
C THR A 9 -19.20 12.09 -44.35
N LYS A 10 -19.30 10.98 -45.09
CA LYS A 10 -19.09 9.62 -44.55
C LYS A 10 -17.68 9.40 -44.00
N TRP A 11 -16.65 9.88 -44.71
CA TRP A 11 -15.26 9.77 -44.25
C TRP A 11 -14.99 10.58 -42.97
N ARG A 12 -15.56 11.79 -42.85
CA ARG A 12 -15.44 12.60 -41.61
C ARG A 12 -16.06 11.91 -40.40
N TRP A 13 -17.21 11.25 -40.55
CA TRP A 13 -17.83 10.49 -39.46
C TRP A 13 -16.99 9.28 -39.04
N ILE A 14 -16.38 8.56 -39.99
CA ILE A 14 -15.49 7.43 -39.68
C ILE A 14 -14.26 7.90 -38.89
N THR A 15 -13.66 9.06 -39.24
CA THR A 15 -12.49 9.57 -38.51
C THR A 15 -12.85 10.08 -37.11
N VAL A 16 -14.02 10.71 -36.95
CA VAL A 16 -14.50 11.20 -35.65
C VAL A 16 -14.87 10.04 -34.73
N VAL A 17 -15.58 9.03 -35.23
CA VAL A 17 -15.95 7.84 -34.46
C VAL A 17 -14.72 6.98 -34.15
N GLY A 18 -13.82 6.79 -35.11
CA GLY A 18 -12.56 6.07 -34.91
C GLY A 18 -11.64 6.78 -33.89
N GLY A 19 -11.54 8.11 -33.97
CA GLY A 19 -10.81 8.92 -32.99
C GLY A 19 -11.43 8.86 -31.59
N ALA A 20 -12.76 8.93 -31.48
CA ALA A 20 -13.45 8.81 -30.20
C ALA A 20 -13.27 7.41 -29.57
N LEU A 21 -13.34 6.34 -30.37
CA LEU A 21 -13.08 4.97 -29.91
C LEU A 21 -11.62 4.76 -29.52
N ALA A 22 -10.67 5.38 -30.21
CA ALA A 22 -9.26 5.32 -29.83
C ALA A 22 -8.99 6.08 -28.52
N VAL A 23 -9.62 7.24 -28.30
CA VAL A 23 -9.53 7.99 -27.05
C VAL A 23 -10.21 7.24 -25.90
N LEU A 24 -11.39 6.64 -26.12
CA LEU A 24 -12.07 5.83 -25.12
C LEU A 24 -11.33 4.52 -24.84
N GLY A 25 -10.76 3.87 -25.87
CA GLY A 25 -9.93 2.68 -25.73
C GLY A 25 -8.63 2.98 -25.00
N ALA A 26 -7.99 4.13 -25.28
CA ALA A 26 -6.83 4.60 -24.54
C ALA A 26 -7.19 4.98 -23.11
N ALA A 27 -8.30 5.69 -22.87
CA ALA A 27 -8.78 6.02 -21.53
C ALA A 27 -9.14 4.76 -20.73
N TRP A 28 -9.78 3.77 -21.36
CA TRP A 28 -10.06 2.46 -20.77
C TRP A 28 -8.76 1.70 -20.46
N TRP A 29 -7.78 1.73 -21.36
CA TRP A 29 -6.45 1.13 -21.16
C TRP A 29 -5.66 1.82 -20.03
N PHE A 30 -5.68 3.15 -19.97
CA PHE A 30 -5.03 3.94 -18.92
C PHE A 30 -5.72 3.79 -17.57
N THR A 31 -7.05 3.68 -17.55
CA THR A 31 -7.81 3.42 -16.32
C THR A 31 -7.60 1.99 -15.84
N HIS A 32 -7.69 0.96 -16.68
CA HIS A 32 -7.53 -0.43 -16.24
C HIS A 32 -6.09 -0.77 -15.80
N ARG A 33 -5.05 -0.19 -16.40
CA ARG A 33 -3.67 -0.38 -15.91
C ARG A 33 -3.33 0.43 -14.66
N GLY A 34 -4.06 1.52 -14.41
CA GLY A 34 -3.96 2.33 -13.19
C GLY A 34 -4.87 1.86 -12.04
N LEU A 35 -5.93 1.12 -12.32
CA LEU A 35 -6.96 0.68 -11.35
C LEU A 35 -6.73 -0.73 -10.78
N ALA A 36 -5.73 -1.49 -11.26
CA ALA A 36 -5.43 -2.82 -10.72
C ALA A 36 -4.93 -2.81 -9.27
N SER A 37 -4.42 -1.67 -8.76
CA SER A 37 -4.06 -1.55 -7.35
C SER A 37 -5.30 -1.57 -6.44
N GLU A 38 -6.47 -1.19 -6.97
CA GLU A 38 -7.69 -1.20 -6.17
C GLU A 38 -8.10 -2.60 -5.75
N SER A 39 -8.03 -3.53 -6.70
CA SER A 39 -8.30 -4.94 -6.43
C SER A 39 -7.36 -5.54 -5.37
N ALA A 40 -6.09 -5.12 -5.33
CA ALA A 40 -5.11 -5.63 -4.38
C ALA A 40 -5.41 -5.18 -2.94
N TYR A 41 -5.75 -3.90 -2.75
CA TYR A 41 -6.12 -3.44 -1.41
C TYR A 41 -7.47 -4.01 -0.96
N TYR A 42 -8.46 -4.15 -1.85
CA TYR A 42 -9.74 -4.78 -1.49
C TYR A 42 -9.54 -6.25 -1.09
N ALA A 43 -8.67 -6.98 -1.79
CA ALA A 43 -8.34 -8.35 -1.44
C ALA A 43 -7.67 -8.44 -0.07
N PHE A 44 -6.74 -7.52 0.24
CA PHE A 44 -6.15 -7.43 1.57
C PHE A 44 -7.18 -7.08 2.64
N GLU A 45 -8.05 -6.10 2.37
CA GLU A 45 -9.10 -5.71 3.31
C GLU A 45 -10.01 -6.89 3.63
N GLN A 46 -10.47 -7.58 2.59
CA GLN A 46 -11.29 -8.77 2.72
C GLN A 46 -10.57 -9.88 3.51
N ALA A 47 -9.29 -10.12 3.23
CA ALA A 47 -8.51 -11.10 3.97
C ALA A 47 -8.38 -10.76 5.46
N VAL A 48 -8.22 -9.47 5.81
CA VAL A 48 -8.27 -9.01 7.20
C VAL A 48 -9.67 -9.20 7.80
N GLU A 49 -10.73 -8.84 7.10
CA GLU A 49 -12.11 -9.01 7.60
C GLU A 49 -12.47 -10.49 7.85
N GLN A 50 -11.87 -11.40 7.07
CA GLN A 50 -12.09 -12.84 7.12
C GLN A 50 -11.07 -13.59 7.99
N HIS A 51 -10.11 -12.90 8.59
CA HIS A 51 -9.02 -13.51 9.37
C HIS A 51 -8.17 -14.49 8.55
N ASP A 52 -8.07 -14.26 7.23
CA ASP A 52 -7.33 -15.12 6.31
C ASP A 52 -5.86 -14.66 6.20
N ALA A 53 -5.04 -15.10 7.15
CA ALA A 53 -3.61 -14.85 7.12
C ALA A 53 -2.92 -15.48 5.90
N SER A 54 -3.46 -16.56 5.34
CA SER A 54 -2.89 -17.25 4.18
C SER A 54 -3.03 -16.42 2.91
N ALA A 55 -4.18 -15.79 2.70
CA ALA A 55 -4.39 -14.86 1.60
C ALA A 55 -3.44 -13.65 1.69
N ILE A 56 -3.25 -13.08 2.88
CA ILE A 56 -2.30 -11.97 3.07
C ILE A 56 -0.87 -12.45 2.82
N TYR A 57 -0.48 -13.60 3.37
CA TYR A 57 0.84 -14.19 3.14
C TYR A 57 1.10 -14.44 1.65
N ALA A 58 0.09 -14.88 0.90
CA ALA A 58 0.21 -15.02 -0.55
C ALA A 58 0.54 -13.69 -1.23
N MET A 59 -0.05 -12.57 -0.78
CA MET A 59 0.21 -11.23 -1.31
C MET A 59 1.60 -10.70 -0.97
N VAL A 60 2.26 -11.19 0.08
CA VAL A 60 3.59 -10.71 0.51
C VAL A 60 4.62 -10.85 -0.61
N LEU A 61 5.50 -9.86 -0.73
CA LEU A 61 6.64 -9.86 -1.65
C LEU A 61 7.49 -11.12 -1.50
N ASP A 62 7.85 -11.75 -2.62
CA ASP A 62 8.65 -12.97 -2.59
C ASP A 62 10.06 -12.75 -2.02
N VAL A 63 10.63 -11.56 -2.19
CA VAL A 63 11.90 -11.19 -1.54
C VAL A 63 11.77 -11.15 -0.02
N GLU A 64 10.62 -10.73 0.52
CA GLU A 64 10.38 -10.75 1.97
C GLU A 64 10.27 -12.20 2.48
N LYS A 65 9.64 -13.10 1.72
CA LYS A 65 9.60 -14.52 2.07
C LYS A 65 10.98 -15.18 2.00
N ALA A 66 11.69 -14.99 0.89
CA ALA A 66 12.91 -15.72 0.58
C ALA A 66 14.15 -15.17 1.29
N LYS A 67 14.30 -13.83 1.37
CA LYS A 67 15.48 -13.17 1.92
C LYS A 67 15.31 -12.78 3.39
N HIS A 68 14.10 -12.37 3.77
CA HIS A 68 13.80 -11.88 5.13
C HIS A 68 13.12 -12.95 6.00
N GLY A 69 12.86 -14.14 5.45
CA GLY A 69 12.28 -15.25 6.20
C GLY A 69 10.86 -14.98 6.69
N ILE A 70 10.09 -14.13 6.00
CA ILE A 70 8.68 -13.91 6.36
C ILE A 70 7.92 -15.22 6.15
N THR A 71 7.17 -15.62 7.18
CA THR A 71 6.39 -16.86 7.23
C THR A 71 4.92 -16.53 7.48
N LEU A 72 4.03 -17.49 7.25
CA LEU A 72 2.62 -17.36 7.59
C LEU A 72 2.42 -17.00 9.07
N GLN A 73 3.19 -17.61 9.98
CA GLN A 73 3.11 -17.34 11.42
C GLN A 73 3.49 -15.89 11.79
N HIS A 74 4.35 -15.24 11.01
CA HIS A 74 4.62 -13.82 11.18
C HIS A 74 3.37 -12.98 10.83
N VAL A 75 2.71 -13.31 9.72
CA VAL A 75 1.47 -12.63 9.28
C VAL A 75 0.33 -12.82 10.28
N GLU A 76 0.13 -14.03 10.79
CA GLU A 76 -0.87 -14.34 11.83
C GLU A 76 -0.66 -13.48 13.07
N ARG A 77 0.56 -13.46 13.61
CA ARG A 77 0.91 -12.65 14.78
C ARG A 77 0.72 -11.15 14.53
N ALA A 78 1.08 -10.67 13.35
CA ALA A 78 0.86 -9.28 12.98
C ALA A 78 -0.63 -8.95 12.94
N LEU A 79 -1.46 -9.78 12.31
CA LEU A 79 -2.90 -9.57 12.26
C LEU A 79 -3.55 -9.56 13.65
N ASP A 80 -3.22 -10.55 14.49
CA ASP A 80 -3.71 -10.63 15.86
C ASP A 80 -3.33 -9.37 16.64
N ARG A 81 -2.07 -8.94 16.55
CA ARG A 81 -1.60 -7.79 17.31
C ARG A 81 -2.15 -6.47 16.79
N ILE A 82 -2.20 -6.29 15.47
CA ILE A 82 -2.56 -5.01 14.84
C ILE A 82 -4.08 -4.83 14.91
N TYR A 83 -4.86 -5.89 14.67
CA TYR A 83 -6.32 -5.79 14.56
C TYR A 83 -7.06 -6.57 15.65
N TYR A 84 -6.88 -7.89 15.74
CA TYR A 84 -7.87 -8.73 16.41
C TYR A 84 -7.83 -8.69 17.95
N THR A 85 -6.68 -8.37 18.54
CA THR A 85 -6.58 -8.08 19.98
C THR A 85 -7.42 -6.84 20.37
N ARG A 86 -7.69 -5.93 19.41
CA ARG A 86 -8.51 -4.73 19.66
C ARG A 86 -9.99 -4.98 19.47
N ALA A 87 -10.36 -5.83 18.52
CA ALA A 87 -11.73 -6.26 18.29
C ALA A 87 -11.74 -7.64 17.59
N PRO A 88 -12.52 -8.63 18.08
CA PRO A 88 -12.56 -9.96 17.49
C PRO A 88 -13.04 -10.00 16.05
N ARG A 89 -13.80 -8.97 15.60
CA ARG A 89 -14.22 -8.80 14.21
C ARG A 89 -13.98 -7.36 13.81
N VAL A 90 -13.27 -7.17 12.70
CA VAL A 90 -12.95 -5.86 12.17
C VAL A 90 -13.58 -5.67 10.80
N ARG A 91 -13.85 -4.42 10.44
CA ARG A 91 -14.26 -4.03 9.08
C ARG A 91 -13.65 -2.71 8.69
N ARG A 92 -13.43 -2.50 7.39
CA ARG A 92 -13.10 -1.16 6.92
C ARG A 92 -14.31 -0.23 7.07
N CYS A 93 -14.06 0.98 7.54
CA CYS A 93 -15.07 2.04 7.61
C CYS A 93 -14.67 3.34 6.90
N GLY A 94 -13.48 3.40 6.29
CA GLY A 94 -13.04 4.53 5.46
C GLY A 94 -11.54 4.53 5.19
N PHE A 95 -11.03 5.68 4.78
CA PHE A 95 -9.60 5.92 4.55
C PHE A 95 -9.19 7.22 5.22
N LEU A 96 -7.93 7.30 5.69
CA LEU A 96 -7.33 8.58 6.09
C LEU A 96 -6.87 9.39 4.88
N ILE A 97 -6.37 8.73 3.84
CA ILE A 97 -6.02 9.35 2.56
C ILE A 97 -6.94 8.77 1.49
N ALA A 98 -7.82 9.60 0.94
CA ALA A 98 -8.76 9.19 -0.11
C ALA A 98 -7.97 8.74 -1.36
N ARG A 99 -8.15 7.47 -1.77
CA ARG A 99 -7.47 6.80 -2.91
C ARG A 99 -5.96 6.55 -2.75
N GLY A 100 -5.36 6.92 -1.61
CA GLY A 100 -3.94 6.67 -1.34
C GLY A 100 -2.97 7.51 -2.19
N GLU A 101 -1.67 7.36 -1.93
CA GLU A 101 -0.58 7.89 -2.75
C GLU A 101 -0.23 6.88 -3.84
N VAL A 102 -0.31 7.29 -5.11
CA VAL A 102 -0.11 6.41 -6.27
C VAL A 102 1.06 6.91 -7.13
N ALA A 103 1.97 6.00 -7.45
CA ALA A 103 2.98 6.13 -8.50
C ALA A 103 2.86 4.94 -9.48
N ASP A 104 3.56 4.98 -10.62
CA ASP A 104 3.40 3.97 -11.70
C ASP A 104 3.47 2.51 -11.22
N ARG A 105 4.28 2.21 -10.20
CA ARG A 105 4.48 0.84 -9.69
C ARG A 105 4.28 0.71 -8.18
N TRP A 106 3.69 1.72 -7.54
CA TRP A 106 3.58 1.78 -6.10
C TRP A 106 2.27 2.44 -5.70
N HIS A 107 1.61 1.85 -4.71
CA HIS A 107 0.39 2.38 -4.13
C HIS A 107 0.45 2.25 -2.62
N ARG A 108 0.32 3.37 -1.92
CA ARG A 108 0.22 3.42 -0.46
C ARG A 108 -1.15 3.93 -0.05
N TYR A 109 -1.78 3.28 0.92
CA TYR A 109 -3.03 3.76 1.49
C TYR A 109 -3.09 3.51 3.01
N TYR A 110 -4.05 4.16 3.66
CA TYR A 110 -4.21 4.18 5.11
C TYR A 110 -5.66 3.83 5.47
N PRO A 111 -6.00 2.54 5.58
CA PRO A 111 -7.35 2.11 5.89
C PRO A 111 -7.73 2.49 7.32
N LEU A 112 -8.99 2.92 7.49
CA LEU A 112 -9.60 3.08 8.81
C LEU A 112 -10.39 1.84 9.17
N TRP A 113 -9.96 1.20 10.25
CA TRP A 113 -10.58 0.01 10.78
C TRP A 113 -11.56 0.34 11.90
N CYS A 114 -12.69 -0.35 11.87
CA CYS A 114 -13.71 -0.29 12.91
C CYS A 114 -13.96 -1.69 13.48
N ASP A 115 -14.33 -1.74 14.76
CA ASP A 115 -14.97 -2.91 15.33
C ASP A 115 -16.30 -3.13 14.60
N ALA A 116 -16.47 -4.33 14.03
CA ALA A 116 -17.64 -4.67 13.25
C ALA A 116 -18.93 -4.69 14.10
N ALA A 117 -18.84 -5.03 15.39
CA ALA A 117 -19.98 -5.11 16.28
C ALA A 117 -20.49 -3.73 16.71
N THR A 118 -19.58 -2.84 17.09
CA THR A 118 -19.94 -1.51 17.62
C THR A 118 -19.91 -0.40 16.57
N GLY A 119 -19.29 -0.63 15.42
CA GLY A 119 -19.04 0.39 14.40
C GLY A 119 -18.03 1.47 14.81
N LYS A 120 -17.44 1.37 16.00
CA LYS A 120 -16.46 2.34 16.50
C LYS A 120 -15.09 2.07 15.88
N LYS A 121 -14.35 3.14 15.58
CA LYS A 121 -12.96 3.05 15.09
C LYS A 121 -12.09 2.31 16.12
N LEU A 122 -11.16 1.49 15.63
CA LEU A 122 -10.20 0.80 16.49
C LEU A 122 -9.28 1.83 17.16
N ARG A 123 -9.26 1.83 18.50
CA ARG A 123 -8.46 2.79 19.26
C ARG A 123 -6.97 2.45 19.19
N SER A 124 -6.13 3.48 19.20
CA SER A 124 -4.68 3.33 19.36
C SER A 124 -4.07 4.51 20.10
N ARG A 125 -2.78 4.42 20.42
CA ARG A 125 -2.00 5.51 21.03
C ARG A 125 -1.54 6.56 20.03
N HIS A 126 -1.82 6.39 18.73
CA HIS A 126 -1.52 7.42 17.73
C HIS A 126 -2.24 8.73 18.10
N PRO A 127 -1.66 9.93 17.84
CA PRO A 127 -2.27 11.20 18.23
C PRO A 127 -3.70 11.46 17.73
N SER A 128 -4.12 10.81 16.64
CA SER A 128 -5.50 10.88 16.14
C SER A 128 -6.50 10.02 16.94
N GLY A 129 -6.04 9.22 17.91
CA GLY A 129 -6.85 8.33 18.74
C GLY A 129 -7.35 7.06 18.03
N THR A 130 -6.98 6.86 16.76
CA THR A 130 -7.37 5.70 15.95
C THR A 130 -6.16 4.95 15.41
N LEU A 131 -6.31 3.64 15.23
CA LEU A 131 -5.31 2.79 14.61
C LEU A 131 -4.87 3.36 13.26
N PHE A 132 -3.56 3.49 13.10
CA PHE A 132 -2.95 4.06 11.90
C PHE A 132 -1.91 3.09 11.34
N THR A 133 -2.12 2.54 10.16
CA THR A 133 -1.14 1.66 9.52
C THR A 133 -1.15 1.93 8.02
N GLY A 134 0.01 2.30 7.48
CA GLY A 134 0.20 2.42 6.03
C GLY A 134 0.33 1.03 5.43
N VAL A 135 -0.32 0.81 4.30
CA VAL A 135 -0.22 -0.44 3.54
C VAL A 135 0.32 -0.09 2.17
N ASP A 136 1.44 -0.72 1.81
CA ASP A 136 2.20 -0.43 0.60
C ASP A 136 2.16 -1.64 -0.34
N PHE A 137 1.60 -1.41 -1.53
CA PHE A 137 1.59 -2.38 -2.63
C PHE A 137 2.54 -1.96 -3.75
N PHE A 138 3.21 -2.95 -4.32
CA PHE A 138 4.14 -2.77 -5.43
C PHE A 138 3.70 -3.58 -6.63
N ARG A 139 3.64 -2.94 -7.79
CA ARG A 139 3.32 -3.62 -9.05
C ARG A 139 4.57 -4.26 -9.61
N MET A 140 4.61 -5.58 -9.59
CA MET A 140 5.64 -6.40 -10.20
C MET A 140 5.60 -6.26 -11.73
N ARG A 141 6.67 -6.65 -12.42
CA ARG A 141 6.82 -6.59 -13.88
C ARG A 141 5.84 -7.53 -14.58
N SER A 142 5.44 -8.61 -13.91
CA SER A 142 4.33 -9.48 -14.32
C SER A 142 2.98 -8.77 -14.35
N GLY A 143 2.86 -7.59 -13.72
CA GLY A 143 1.62 -6.83 -13.57
C GLY A 143 0.89 -7.10 -12.26
N GLU A 144 1.31 -8.11 -11.50
CA GLU A 144 0.74 -8.46 -10.19
C GLU A 144 1.10 -7.43 -9.12
N TRP A 145 0.20 -7.17 -8.18
CA TRP A 145 0.44 -6.31 -7.03
C TRP A 145 0.77 -7.14 -5.80
N ARG A 146 1.88 -6.81 -5.14
CA ARG A 146 2.38 -7.50 -3.95
C ARG A 146 2.50 -6.54 -2.77
N LEU A 147 2.18 -7.02 -1.59
CA LEU A 147 2.24 -6.31 -0.32
C LEU A 147 3.68 -6.29 0.22
N SER A 148 4.17 -5.13 0.65
CA SER A 148 5.31 -5.10 1.57
C SER A 148 4.83 -5.27 3.00
N TYR A 149 5.07 -6.47 3.53
CA TYR A 149 4.79 -6.83 4.91
C TYR A 149 5.62 -5.98 5.89
N THR A 150 6.91 -5.79 5.59
CA THR A 150 7.81 -5.06 6.50
C THR A 150 7.44 -3.58 6.59
N GLN A 151 7.04 -2.93 5.48
CA GLN A 151 6.51 -1.57 5.52
C GLN A 151 5.19 -1.48 6.27
N TRP A 152 4.28 -2.44 6.07
CA TRP A 152 2.99 -2.46 6.76
C TRP A 152 3.14 -2.56 8.28
N VAL A 153 3.92 -3.55 8.76
CA VAL A 153 4.22 -3.73 10.19
C VAL A 153 5.03 -2.55 10.73
N GLY A 154 6.04 -2.09 9.98
CA GLY A 154 6.86 -0.94 10.35
C GLY A 154 6.03 0.32 10.55
N ALA A 155 5.11 0.62 9.63
CA ALA A 155 4.19 1.74 9.73
C ALA A 155 3.29 1.63 10.97
N TYR A 156 2.78 0.44 11.28
CA TYR A 156 2.02 0.22 12.51
C TYR A 156 2.87 0.51 13.76
N VAL A 157 4.07 -0.07 13.88
CA VAL A 157 4.92 0.09 15.06
C VAL A 157 5.32 1.56 15.22
N MET A 158 5.74 2.22 14.15
CA MET A 158 6.12 3.63 14.20
C MET A 158 4.95 4.53 14.60
N SER A 159 3.80 4.38 13.98
CA SER A 159 2.69 5.31 14.20
C SER A 159 1.94 5.06 15.51
N ASN A 160 1.85 3.81 15.98
CA ASN A 160 1.02 3.46 17.14
C ASN A 160 1.80 3.12 18.40
N VAL A 161 3.12 2.88 18.30
CA VAL A 161 3.96 2.48 19.45
C VAL A 161 5.09 3.48 19.65
N ILE A 162 6.04 3.58 18.71
CA ILE A 162 7.26 4.37 18.87
C ILE A 162 6.97 5.87 18.81
N GLY A 163 6.25 6.34 17.79
CA GLY A 163 5.94 7.75 17.57
C GLY A 163 5.23 8.42 18.76
N PRO A 164 4.20 7.81 19.36
CA PRO A 164 3.58 8.32 20.57
C PRO A 164 4.55 8.45 21.76
N GLU A 165 5.43 7.46 21.97
CA GLU A 165 6.43 7.49 23.05
C GLU A 165 7.49 8.58 22.80
N LEU A 166 7.99 8.70 21.57
CA LEU A 166 8.90 9.78 21.19
C LEU A 166 8.26 11.17 21.33
N LYS A 167 6.98 11.30 20.99
CA LYS A 167 6.24 12.56 21.16
C LYS A 167 6.06 12.92 22.64
N ALA A 168 5.83 11.92 23.49
CA ALA A 168 5.68 12.11 24.93
C ALA A 168 6.96 12.62 25.60
N LEU A 169 8.14 12.28 25.06
CA LEU A 169 9.42 12.83 25.52
C LEU A 169 9.55 14.35 25.27
N GLY A 170 8.82 14.88 24.28
CA GLY A 170 8.88 16.29 23.91
C GLY A 170 10.11 16.67 23.05
N PRO A 171 10.11 17.90 22.48
CA PRO A 171 11.10 18.32 21.51
C PRO A 171 12.51 18.49 22.08
N SER A 172 12.63 18.72 23.40
CA SER A 172 13.90 18.98 24.10
C SER A 172 14.54 17.72 24.71
N ALA A 173 13.96 16.54 24.51
CA ALA A 173 14.51 15.30 25.04
C ALA A 173 15.89 14.98 24.47
N ALA A 174 16.76 14.39 25.30
CA ALA A 174 18.12 14.03 24.91
C ALA A 174 18.11 12.98 23.78
N ALA A 175 19.15 13.01 22.94
CA ALA A 175 19.31 12.02 21.87
C ALA A 175 19.37 10.58 22.41
N ALA A 176 20.00 10.40 23.57
CA ALA A 176 20.12 9.10 24.25
C ALA A 176 18.75 8.51 24.64
N ASP A 177 17.81 9.32 25.11
CA ASP A 177 16.47 8.85 25.49
C ASP A 177 15.68 8.38 24.26
N ARG A 178 15.82 9.11 23.14
CA ARG A 178 15.21 8.74 21.86
C ARG A 178 15.80 7.44 21.33
N GLU A 179 17.11 7.29 21.40
CA GLU A 179 17.82 6.08 20.99
C GLU A 179 17.44 4.88 21.86
N ALA A 180 17.29 5.07 23.18
CA ALA A 180 16.83 4.04 24.10
C ALA A 180 15.43 3.53 23.74
N ILE A 181 14.47 4.42 23.43
CA ILE A 181 13.14 4.02 22.96
C ILE A 181 13.22 3.23 21.65
N LEU A 182 14.00 3.73 20.68
CA LEU A 182 14.16 3.05 19.39
C LEU A 182 14.75 1.65 19.57
N LYS A 183 15.77 1.50 20.41
CA LYS A 183 16.41 0.21 20.72
C LYS A 183 15.50 -0.73 21.51
N GLN A 184 14.76 -0.20 22.48
CA GLN A 184 13.83 -1.01 23.26
C GLN A 184 12.69 -1.54 22.38
N ARG A 185 12.18 -0.71 21.47
CA ARG A 185 11.05 -1.03 20.61
C ARG A 185 11.43 -1.68 19.28
N SER A 186 12.72 -1.71 18.91
CA SER A 186 13.18 -2.48 17.74
C SER A 186 12.95 -3.97 17.91
N SER A 187 13.03 -4.49 19.13
CA SER A 187 12.72 -5.89 19.46
C SER A 187 11.29 -6.31 19.05
N LEU A 188 10.33 -5.38 19.05
CA LEU A 188 8.97 -5.64 18.61
C LEU A 188 8.90 -5.88 17.10
N LEU A 189 9.77 -5.25 16.32
CA LEU A 189 9.87 -5.47 14.88
C LEU A 189 10.51 -6.82 14.59
N ASP A 190 11.51 -7.21 15.38
CA ASP A 190 12.11 -8.54 15.33
C ASP A 190 11.09 -9.63 15.66
N GLU A 191 10.22 -9.41 16.66
CA GLU A 191 9.11 -10.32 17.00
C GLU A 191 8.18 -10.59 15.82
N PHE A 192 7.89 -9.55 15.02
CA PHE A 192 7.07 -9.67 13.81
C PHE A 192 7.85 -10.17 12.58
N GLY A 193 9.15 -10.42 12.69
CA GLY A 193 9.99 -10.72 11.52
C GLY A 193 10.18 -9.52 10.59
N ALA A 194 9.87 -8.31 11.02
CA ALA A 194 9.92 -7.07 10.25
C ALA A 194 11.18 -6.25 10.54
N ALA A 195 12.30 -6.90 10.88
CA ALA A 195 13.59 -6.24 11.07
C ALA A 195 13.94 -5.47 9.78
N TRP A 196 14.19 -4.16 9.89
CA TRP A 196 14.14 -3.28 8.73
C TRP A 196 15.47 -3.23 7.97
N GLN A 197 15.90 -4.37 7.44
CA GLN A 197 17.26 -4.54 6.96
C GLN A 197 17.42 -4.23 5.46
N ASP A 198 16.32 -4.11 4.70
CA ASP A 198 16.40 -3.88 3.25
C ASP A 198 16.11 -2.43 2.86
N PRO A 199 17.12 -1.66 2.41
CA PRO A 199 16.92 -0.30 1.93
C PRO A 199 16.08 -0.26 0.65
N ASP A 200 16.08 -1.32 -0.17
CA ASP A 200 15.28 -1.36 -1.40
C ASP A 200 13.79 -1.55 -1.11
N ILE A 201 13.46 -2.12 0.05
CA ILE A 201 12.07 -2.19 0.53
C ILE A 201 11.70 -0.88 1.20
N ARG A 202 12.54 -0.32 2.10
CA ARG A 202 12.23 0.93 2.83
C ARG A 202 12.16 2.16 1.94
N THR A 203 13.12 2.28 1.03
CA THR A 203 13.37 3.45 0.18
C THR A 203 13.54 2.96 -1.25
N PRO A 204 12.46 2.47 -1.86
CA PRO A 204 12.54 1.82 -3.16
C PRO A 204 13.00 2.84 -4.21
N PRO A 205 13.77 2.41 -5.22
CA PRO A 205 14.47 3.31 -6.14
C PRO A 205 13.47 4.10 -6.98
N MET A 206 13.42 5.41 -6.79
CA MET A 206 12.48 6.32 -7.47
C MET A 206 13.21 7.39 -8.29
N THR A 207 12.53 7.91 -9.31
CA THR A 207 12.97 9.08 -10.08
C THR A 207 11.82 10.06 -10.29
N ARG A 208 12.12 11.30 -10.69
CA ARG A 208 11.12 12.29 -11.08
C ARG A 208 11.04 12.38 -12.60
N LYS A 209 9.86 12.12 -13.18
CA LYS A 209 9.58 12.23 -14.63
C LYS A 209 8.36 13.11 -14.86
N ALA A 210 8.51 14.15 -15.67
CA ALA A 210 7.44 15.13 -15.96
C ALA A 210 6.75 15.66 -14.69
N GLY A 211 7.54 16.00 -13.67
CA GLY A 211 7.04 16.52 -12.39
C GLY A 211 6.45 15.47 -11.44
N ARG A 212 6.33 14.20 -11.84
CA ARG A 212 5.75 13.10 -11.03
C ARG A 212 6.84 12.16 -10.53
N MET A 213 6.67 11.64 -9.31
CA MET A 213 7.50 10.56 -8.79
C MET A 213 7.13 9.24 -9.46
N VAL A 214 8.14 8.49 -9.89
CA VAL A 214 8.01 7.21 -10.58
C VAL A 214 8.91 6.21 -9.89
N LEU A 215 8.36 5.07 -9.49
CA LEU A 215 9.14 3.96 -8.98
C LEU A 215 9.81 3.21 -10.15
N LEU A 216 11.14 3.07 -10.09
CA LEU A 216 11.94 2.49 -11.18
C LEU A 216 11.76 0.96 -11.27
N ALA A 217 11.74 0.29 -10.12
CA ALA A 217 11.54 -1.15 -10.00
C ALA A 217 10.74 -1.46 -8.73
N ALA A 218 9.90 -2.50 -8.77
CA ALA A 218 9.30 -3.03 -7.54
C ALA A 218 10.41 -3.61 -6.65
N PRO A 219 10.25 -3.61 -5.30
CA PRO A 219 11.22 -4.23 -4.41
C PRO A 219 11.48 -5.70 -4.81
N GLY A 220 12.76 -6.07 -4.93
CA GLY A 220 13.19 -7.40 -5.39
C GLY A 220 13.37 -7.53 -6.91
N GLU A 221 13.06 -6.50 -7.71
CA GLU A 221 13.37 -6.49 -9.14
C GLU A 221 14.68 -5.77 -9.50
N PRO A 222 15.38 -6.21 -10.55
CA PRO A 222 16.53 -5.46 -11.05
C PRO A 222 16.07 -4.14 -11.65
N VAL A 223 16.73 -3.05 -11.23
CA VAL A 223 16.60 -1.73 -11.85
C VAL A 223 17.24 -1.78 -13.23
N ILE A 224 16.42 -1.72 -14.28
CA ILE A 224 16.92 -1.57 -15.65
C ILE A 224 17.23 -0.09 -15.82
N ARG A 225 18.52 0.26 -15.89
CA ARG A 225 18.93 1.61 -16.30
C ARG A 225 18.62 1.76 -17.79
N PRO A 226 18.05 2.90 -18.22
CA PRO A 226 17.79 3.17 -19.64
C PRO A 226 19.07 3.15 -20.47
#